data_AF-A0A7M6ULT2-F1
#
_entry.id   AF-A0A7M6ULT2-F1
#
_cell.length_a   1.000
_cell.length_b   1.000
_cell.length_c   1.000
_cell.angle_alpha   90.00
_cell.angle_beta   90.00
_cell.angle_gamma   90.00
#
_symmetry.space_group_name_H-M   'P 1'
#
loop_
_entity.id
_entity.type
_entity.pdbx_description
1 polymer ?
#
loop_
_entity_poly.entity_id
_entity_poly.type
_entity_poly.pdbx_seq_one_letter_code
_entity_poly.pdbx_strand_id
1 'polypeptide(L)'
;MSIHLLNTDPILKCFSNSTLPYVDAQLSECADFEMRMGDCLEAYGLNKGKTKCEDFISDLRECLLKGKQKQRVVLMRKEHVRQYQNGERESMFSKTPNYNAY
;
A
#
# COMPACT_ATOMS: atom_id res chain seq x y z
N MET A 1 -4.10 -28.94 15.92
CA MET A 1 -4.09 -27.98 14.80
C MET A 1 -5.19 -26.97 15.02
N SER A 2 -4.86 -25.69 15.12
CA SER A 2 -5.51 -24.61 14.36
C SER A 2 -5.00 -23.26 14.88
N ILE A 3 -3.83 -22.92 14.35
CA ILE A 3 -3.43 -21.60 13.84
C ILE A 3 -3.78 -20.43 14.77
N HIS A 4 -2.91 -20.26 15.76
CA HIS A 4 -2.44 -18.96 16.20
C HIS A 4 -2.29 -17.96 15.04
N LEU A 5 -2.71 -16.71 15.28
CA LEU A 5 -2.13 -15.49 14.69
C LEU A 5 -2.46 -15.21 13.21
N LEU A 6 -3.63 -14.61 12.95
CA LEU A 6 -3.66 -13.50 11.99
C LEU A 6 -3.13 -12.26 12.71
N ASN A 7 -1.81 -12.23 12.89
CA ASN A 7 -1.07 -11.08 13.38
C ASN A 7 -1.06 -10.04 12.26
N THR A 8 -2.11 -9.23 12.19
CA THR A 8 -2.11 -7.99 11.40
C THR A 8 -2.37 -6.82 12.33
N ASP A 9 -1.60 -6.75 13.41
CA ASP A 9 -1.42 -5.51 14.16
C ASP A 9 -0.09 -4.90 13.70
N PRO A 10 -0.08 -3.96 12.74
CA PRO A 10 0.85 -2.86 12.90
C PRO A 10 0.35 -2.08 14.13
N ILE A 11 1.19 -2.02 15.16
CA ILE A 11 0.96 -1.19 16.36
C ILE A 11 0.95 0.28 15.90
N LEU A 12 -0.19 0.75 15.43
CA LEU A 12 -0.53 2.17 15.37
C LEU A 12 -1.79 2.29 16.21
N LYS A 13 -1.58 2.57 17.51
CA LYS A 13 -2.66 2.80 18.48
C LYS A 13 -3.47 4.04 18.04
N CYS A 14 -4.60 3.82 17.39
CA CYS A 14 -5.68 4.81 17.36
C CYS A 14 -6.52 4.68 18.65
N PHE A 15 -6.90 5.82 19.20
CA PHE A 15 -7.18 6.06 20.62
C PHE A 15 -8.55 5.55 21.14
N SER A 16 -9.25 4.69 20.40
CA SER A 16 -10.62 4.28 20.74
C SER A 16 -10.68 2.81 21.17
N ASN A 17 -11.21 2.60 22.37
CA ASN A 17 -11.32 1.31 23.06
C ASN A 17 -12.47 0.45 22.48
N SER A 18 -12.54 0.32 21.16
CA SER A 18 -13.44 -0.60 20.45
C SER A 18 -12.64 -1.79 19.92
N THR A 19 -12.99 -2.98 20.39
CA THR A 19 -12.39 -4.28 20.07
C THR A 19 -12.79 -4.78 18.67
N LEU A 20 -12.63 -3.94 17.65
CA LEU A 20 -12.60 -4.33 16.25
C LEU A 20 -11.25 -3.90 15.68
N PRO A 21 -10.60 -4.70 14.82
CA PRO A 21 -9.37 -4.31 14.13
C PRO A 21 -9.74 -3.28 13.05
N TYR A 22 -10.17 -2.09 13.47
CA TYR A 22 -10.42 -0.98 12.56
C TYR A 22 -9.09 -0.25 12.39
N VAL A 23 -8.48 -0.49 11.23
CA VAL A 23 -7.46 0.40 10.69
C VAL A 23 -8.17 1.70 10.36
N ASP A 24 -8.02 2.72 11.20
CA ASP A 24 -8.48 4.08 10.91
C ASP A 24 -7.40 4.79 10.09
N ALA A 25 -7.61 4.83 8.79
CA ALA A 25 -6.79 5.50 7.79
C ALA A 25 -7.44 6.80 7.29
N GLN A 26 -8.52 7.28 7.92
CA GLN A 26 -9.29 8.44 7.49
C GLN A 26 -8.48 9.75 7.55
N LEU A 27 -7.49 9.82 8.45
CA LEU A 27 -6.57 10.96 8.55
C LEU A 27 -5.32 10.83 7.67
N SER A 28 -5.27 9.81 6.82
CA SER A 28 -4.13 9.54 5.93
C SER A 28 -4.53 9.69 4.46
N GLU A 29 -3.53 9.69 3.57
CA GLU A 29 -3.74 9.56 2.12
C GLU A 29 -4.45 8.26 1.70
N CYS A 30 -4.67 7.33 2.64
CA CYS A 30 -5.33 6.05 2.39
C CYS A 30 -6.83 6.03 2.73
N ALA A 31 -7.41 7.16 3.13
CA ALA A 31 -8.84 7.28 3.48
C ALA A 31 -9.76 6.71 2.37
N ASP A 32 -9.50 7.06 1.11
CA ASP A 32 -10.29 6.57 -0.03
C ASP A 32 -10.21 5.05 -0.25
N PHE A 33 -9.11 4.42 0.15
CA PHE A 33 -8.98 2.96 0.09
C PHE A 33 -9.74 2.29 1.23
N GLU A 34 -9.75 2.91 2.41
CA GLU A 34 -10.53 2.45 3.55
C GLU A 34 -12.03 2.53 3.26
N MET A 35 -12.49 3.65 2.70
CA MET A 35 -13.90 3.83 2.33
C MET A 35 -14.36 2.77 1.33
N ARG A 36 -13.59 2.51 0.26
CA ARG A 36 -13.91 1.46 -0.72
C ARG A 36 -13.95 0.06 -0.12
N MET A 37 -13.04 -0.24 0.80
CA MET A 37 -13.07 -1.50 1.55
C MET A 37 -14.33 -1.58 2.42
N GLY A 38 -14.69 -0.48 3.11
CA GLY A 38 -15.91 -0.36 3.92
C GLY A 38 -17.17 -0.64 3.12
N ASP A 39 -17.36 0.03 1.98
CA ASP A 39 -18.53 -0.14 1.10
C ASP A 39 -18.67 -1.60 0.63
N CYS A 40 -17.57 -2.26 0.30
CA CYS A 40 -17.58 -3.66 -0.11
C CYS A 40 -17.96 -4.60 1.06
N LEU A 41 -17.41 -4.37 2.25
CA LEU A 41 -17.72 -5.17 3.43
C LEU A 41 -19.16 -4.95 3.91
N GLU A 42 -19.71 -3.75 3.74
CA GLU A 42 -21.12 -3.46 3.99
C GLU A 42 -22.03 -4.25 3.04
N ALA A 43 -21.70 -4.29 1.75
CA ALA A 43 -22.49 -5.00 0.75
C ALA A 43 -22.50 -6.53 0.93
N TYR A 44 -21.36 -7.15 1.28
CA TYR A 44 -21.22 -8.61 1.35
C TYR A 44 -21.24 -9.20 2.77
N GLY A 45 -21.05 -8.38 3.79
CA GLY A 45 -20.85 -8.81 5.17
C GLY A 45 -19.50 -9.52 5.39
N LEU A 46 -19.13 -9.73 6.66
CA LEU A 46 -17.78 -10.22 7.03
C LEU A 46 -17.43 -11.61 6.49
N ASN A 47 -18.41 -12.52 6.39
CA ASN A 47 -18.15 -13.91 6.01
C ASN A 47 -17.78 -14.05 4.53
N LYS A 48 -18.53 -13.36 3.65
CA LYS A 48 -18.28 -13.37 2.20
C LYS A 48 -17.30 -12.27 1.79
N GLY A 49 -17.22 -11.19 2.55
CA GLY A 49 -16.36 -10.04 2.30
C GLY A 49 -14.87 -10.40 2.28
N LYS A 50 -14.42 -11.36 3.10
CA LYS A 50 -13.02 -11.82 3.09
C LYS A 50 -12.55 -12.31 1.72
N THR A 51 -13.42 -12.92 0.93
CA THR A 51 -13.06 -13.43 -0.41
C THR A 51 -13.49 -12.48 -1.51
N LYS A 52 -14.62 -11.78 -1.33
CA LYS A 52 -15.18 -10.86 -2.34
C LYS A 52 -14.52 -9.49 -2.35
N CYS A 53 -13.97 -9.04 -1.23
CA CYS A 53 -13.36 -7.72 -1.06
C CYS A 53 -11.84 -7.79 -0.91
N GLU A 54 -11.21 -8.94 -1.23
CA GLU A 54 -9.76 -9.12 -1.04
C GLU A 54 -8.94 -8.09 -1.80
N ASP A 55 -9.38 -7.68 -2.99
CA ASP A 55 -8.70 -6.65 -3.78
C ASP A 55 -8.64 -5.32 -3.01
N PHE A 56 -9.78 -4.84 -2.49
CA PHE A 56 -9.85 -3.60 -1.71
C PHE A 56 -9.07 -3.68 -0.39
N ILE A 57 -9.12 -4.84 0.27
CA ILE A 57 -8.33 -5.08 1.49
C ILE A 57 -6.84 -5.04 1.14
N SER A 58 -6.44 -5.65 0.02
CA SER A 58 -5.05 -5.67 -0.44
C SER A 58 -4.55 -4.29 -0.85
N ASP A 59 -5.42 -3.45 -1.42
CA ASP A 59 -5.11 -2.08 -1.81
C ASP A 59 -4.93 -1.18 -0.59
N LEU A 60 -5.80 -1.28 0.42
CA LEU A 60 -5.61 -0.57 1.69
C LEU A 60 -4.30 -0.99 2.37
N ARG A 61 -4.00 -2.29 2.41
CA ARG A 61 -2.72 -2.80 2.94
C ARG A 61 -1.53 -2.28 2.15
N GLU A 62 -1.61 -2.24 0.82
CA GLU A 62 -0.56 -1.68 -0.04
C GLU A 62 -0.36 -0.20 0.26
N CYS A 63 -1.44 0.57 0.37
CA CYS A 63 -1.38 2.00 0.65
C CYS A 63 -0.70 2.29 2.00
N LEU A 64 -0.95 1.48 3.03
CA LEU A 64 -0.37 1.68 4.36
C LEU A 64 1.10 1.26 4.43
N LEU A 65 1.47 0.15 3.78
CA LEU A 65 2.81 -0.42 3.89
C LEU A 65 3.77 0.04 2.78
N LYS A 66 3.22 0.48 1.65
CA LYS A 66 3.90 0.84 0.39
C LYS A 66 4.80 -0.27 -0.14
N GLY A 67 4.45 -1.53 0.11
CA GLY A 67 5.30 -2.68 -0.20
C GLY A 67 5.59 -2.81 -1.69
N LYS A 68 4.53 -2.85 -2.53
CA LYS A 68 4.65 -2.96 -3.98
C LYS A 68 5.30 -1.71 -4.57
N GLN A 69 4.90 -0.51 -4.10
CA GLN A 69 5.50 0.75 -4.54
C GLN A 69 7.02 0.77 -4.32
N LYS A 70 7.51 0.42 -3.12
CA LYS A 70 8.94 0.37 -2.80
C LYS A 70 9.68 -0.63 -3.68
N GLN A 71 9.13 -1.83 -3.86
CA GLN A 71 9.72 -2.85 -4.72
C GLN A 71 9.84 -2.36 -6.17
N ARG A 72 8.80 -1.70 -6.69
CA ARG A 72 8.81 -1.11 -8.04
C ARG A 72 9.94 -0.10 -8.20
N VAL A 73 10.11 0.82 -7.25
CA VAL A 73 11.18 1.82 -7.29
C VAL A 73 12.57 1.17 -7.27
N VAL A 74 12.77 0.14 -6.46
CA VAL A 74 14.04 -0.61 -6.41
C VAL A 74 14.33 -1.28 -7.76
N LEU A 75 13.34 -1.92 -8.38
CA LEU A 75 13.50 -2.57 -9.68
C LEU A 75 13.81 -1.55 -10.78
N MET A 76 13.08 -0.43 -10.83
CA MET A 76 13.35 0.65 -11.79
C MET A 76 14.78 1.20 -11.62
N ARG A 77 15.24 1.38 -10.38
CA ARG A 77 16.60 1.85 -10.10
C ARG A 77 17.66 0.84 -10.54
N LYS A 78 17.45 -0.45 -10.31
CA LYS A 78 18.36 -1.52 -10.77
C LYS A 78 18.48 -1.52 -12.29
N GLU A 79 17.35 -1.38 -12.98
CA GLU A 79 17.34 -1.33 -14.45
C GLU A 79 18.07 -0.09 -14.99
N HIS A 80 17.88 1.08 -14.37
CA HIS A 80 18.65 2.28 -14.72
C HIS A 80 20.17 2.08 -14.58
N VAL A 81 20.61 1.42 -13.51
CA VAL A 81 22.03 1.10 -13.30
C VAL A 81 22.55 0.18 -14.40
N ARG A 82 21.80 -0.87 -14.75
CA ARG A 82 22.15 -1.81 -15.83
C ARG A 82 22.31 -1.07 -17.16
N GLN A 83 21.34 -0.24 -17.54
CA GLN A 83 21.37 0.52 -18.79
C GLN A 83 22.57 1.47 -18.86
N TYR A 84 22.88 2.17 -17.76
CA TYR A 84 24.02 3.07 -17.69
C TYR A 84 25.36 2.31 -17.79
N GLN A 85 25.50 1.18 -17.08
CA GLN A 85 26.69 0.33 -17.16
C GLN A 85 26.91 -0.26 -18.56
N ASN A 86 25.83 -0.56 -19.27
CA ASN A 86 25.87 -1.05 -20.65
C ASN A 86 26.07 0.06 -21.69
N GLY A 87 26.07 1.33 -21.29
CA GLY A 87 26.14 2.47 -22.22
C GLY A 87 24.86 2.68 -23.06
N GLU A 88 23.75 2.01 -22.72
CA GLU A 88 22.43 2.22 -23.35
C GLU A 88 21.83 3.59 -22.98
N ARG A 89 22.38 4.26 -21.95
CA ARG A 89 21.91 5.54 -21.43
C ARG A 89 23.07 6.48 -21.15
N GLU A 90 22.92 7.74 -21.55
CA GLU A 90 23.93 8.79 -21.35
C GLU A 90 24.15 9.12 -19.86
N SER A 91 23.08 9.14 -19.05
CA SER A 91 23.16 9.45 -17.62
C SER A 91 22.40 8.44 -16.76
N MET A 92 22.95 8.14 -15.59
CA MET A 92 22.38 7.15 -14.65
C MET A 92 21.01 7.55 -14.10
N PHE A 93 20.81 8.84 -13.82
CA PHE A 93 19.54 9.43 -13.43
C PHE A 93 19.23 10.65 -14.31
N SER A 94 17.94 10.95 -14.49
CA SER A 94 17.50 12.17 -15.17
C SER A 94 17.93 13.38 -14.36
N LYS A 95 18.19 14.50 -15.05
CA LYS A 95 18.43 15.79 -14.39
C LYS A 95 17.21 16.16 -13.55
N THR A 96 17.45 16.82 -12.42
CA THR A 96 16.37 17.38 -11.60
C THR A 96 15.57 18.38 -12.44
N PRO A 97 14.23 18.39 -12.35
CA PRO A 97 13.43 19.40 -13.02
C PRO A 97 13.82 20.81 -12.56
N ASN A 98 13.61 21.82 -13.42
CA ASN A 98 13.85 23.21 -13.06
C ASN A 98 12.88 23.65 -11.94
N TYR A 99 13.27 24.63 -11.12
CA TYR A 99 12.47 25.10 -9.99
C TYR A 99 11.08 25.63 -10.43
N ASN A 100 10.98 26.15 -11.65
CA ASN A 100 9.77 26.74 -12.24
C ASN A 100 9.01 25.76 -13.18
N ALA A 101 9.11 24.45 -12.95
CA ALA A 101 8.51 23.44 -13.82
C ALA A 101 7.03 23.10 -13.52
N TYR A 102 6.41 23.74 -12.51
CA TYR A 102 5.02 23.51 -12.10
C TYR A 102 4.21 24.81 -12.10
#